data_AF-A0A1Q7MKU9-F1
#
_entry.id   AF-A0A1Q7MKU9-F1
#
_cell.length_a   1.000
_cell.length_b   1.000
_cell.length_c   1.000
_cell.angle_alpha   90.00
_cell.angle_beta   90.00
_cell.angle_gamma   90.00
#
_symmetry.space_group_name_H-M   'P 1'
#
loop_
_entity.id
_entity.type
_entity.pdbx_description
1 polymer ?
#
loop_
_entity_poly.entity_id
_entity_poly.type
_entity_poly.pdbx_seq_one_letter_code
_entity_poly.pdbx_strand_id
1 'polypeptide(L)'
;MRRNILAAGAALLVLGLVTGASSPVTLIATVPVAVVNIILGLGTSASPGLETQPESGRIRLAMDRGVVRATIYQVVFLDSKLVLKRLSSARVTIILPLMLAILGFEILFIVGALMGGITGFSLQEFLTQRKRNKIESEMQLSSVGKGDIEISYGDLLEVKLAKSRLYLVKDTYLLSVGFPGRYSQEMRPILANIFKSKFKTTESVRTTEASEKENEESQHTRSDRGKFPCR
;
A
#
# COMPACT_ATOMS: atom_id res chain seq x y z
N MET A 1 7.96 8.19 -3.42
CA MET A 1 7.18 7.74 -4.59
C MET A 1 7.36 8.64 -5.80
N ARG A 2 7.12 9.96 -5.72
CA ARG A 2 7.41 10.92 -6.83
C ARG A 2 8.75 10.70 -7.53
N ARG A 3 9.85 10.63 -6.78
CA ARG A 3 11.19 10.39 -7.33
C ARG A 3 11.29 9.10 -8.15
N ASN A 4 10.63 8.02 -7.71
CA ASN A 4 10.67 6.73 -8.39
C ASN A 4 9.88 6.77 -9.70
N ILE A 5 8.73 7.46 -9.72
CA ILE A 5 7.93 7.66 -10.93
C ILE A 5 8.71 8.47 -11.97
N LEU A 6 9.35 9.56 -11.54
CA LEU A 6 10.19 10.39 -12.41
C LEU A 6 11.42 9.61 -12.93
N ALA A 7 12.08 8.83 -12.06
CA ALA A 7 13.20 7.99 -12.45
C ALA A 7 12.79 6.91 -13.46
N ALA A 8 11.62 6.31 -13.29
CA ALA A 8 11.08 5.34 -14.24
C ALA A 8 10.76 5.99 -15.59
N GLY A 9 10.15 7.19 -15.59
CA GLY A 9 9.94 7.97 -16.81
C GLY A 9 11.26 8.32 -17.52
N ALA A 10 12.27 8.79 -16.78
CA ALA A 10 13.59 9.07 -17.35
C ALA A 10 14.27 7.82 -17.92
N ALA A 11 14.20 6.68 -17.21
CA ALA A 11 14.76 5.42 -17.67
C ALA A 11 14.09 4.94 -18.97
N LEU A 12 12.76 5.09 -19.09
CA LEU A 12 12.03 4.76 -20.31
C LEU A 12 12.37 5.69 -21.48
N LEU A 13 12.61 6.98 -21.23
CA LEU A 13 13.11 7.90 -22.25
C LEU A 13 14.48 7.47 -22.75
N VAL A 14 15.42 7.19 -21.84
CA VAL A 14 16.77 6.73 -22.20
C VAL A 14 16.70 5.43 -22.99
N LEU A 15 15.89 4.46 -22.53
CA LEU A 15 15.69 3.20 -23.25
C LEU A 15 15.20 3.46 -24.68
N GLY A 16 14.15 4.28 -24.82
CA GLY A 16 13.59 4.63 -26.12
C GLY A 16 14.56 5.30 -27.08
N LEU A 17 15.42 6.18 -26.57
CA LEU A 17 16.44 6.87 -27.38
C LEU A 17 17.57 5.92 -27.80
N VAL A 18 18.04 5.07 -26.89
CA VAL A 18 19.13 4.11 -27.15
C VAL A 18 18.69 3.02 -28.11
N THR A 19 17.50 2.45 -27.92
CA THR A 19 17.00 1.35 -28.76
C THR A 19 16.27 1.85 -30.01
N GLY A 20 15.85 3.11 -30.03
CA GLY A 20 15.03 3.69 -31.10
C GLY A 20 15.72 3.76 -32.45
N ALA A 21 17.05 3.89 -32.47
CA ALA A 21 17.84 3.81 -33.70
C ALA A 21 17.80 2.40 -34.33
N SER A 22 17.59 1.36 -33.51
CA SER A 22 17.53 -0.04 -33.94
C SER A 22 16.10 -0.56 -34.16
N SER A 23 15.11 0.06 -33.52
CA SER A 23 13.69 -0.32 -33.62
C SER A 23 12.80 0.93 -33.51
N PRO A 24 12.32 1.47 -34.64
CA PRO A 24 11.45 2.64 -34.65
C PRO A 24 10.15 2.45 -33.85
N VAL A 25 9.62 1.21 -33.85
CA VAL A 25 8.42 0.83 -33.07
C VAL A 25 8.65 1.03 -31.57
N THR A 26 9.87 0.71 -31.10
CA THR A 26 10.22 0.90 -29.69
C THR A 26 10.19 2.38 -29.33
N LEU A 27 10.77 3.25 -30.16
CA LEU A 27 10.78 4.70 -29.94
C LEU A 27 9.36 5.29 -29.86
N ILE A 28 8.50 4.90 -30.81
CA ILE A 28 7.10 5.38 -30.89
C ILE A 28 6.28 4.94 -29.68
N ALA A 29 6.57 3.77 -29.09
CA ALA A 29 5.86 3.27 -27.92
C ALA A 29 6.46 3.79 -26.60
N THR A 30 7.79 3.83 -26.45
CA THR A 30 8.45 4.17 -25.19
C THR A 30 8.40 5.65 -24.89
N VAL A 31 8.57 6.52 -25.89
CA VAL A 31 8.67 7.97 -25.66
C VAL A 31 7.36 8.55 -25.11
N PRO A 32 6.16 8.27 -25.69
CA PRO A 32 4.90 8.76 -25.13
C PRO A 32 4.65 8.25 -23.71
N VAL A 33 4.91 6.96 -23.47
CA VAL A 33 4.74 6.35 -22.13
C VAL A 33 5.68 6.99 -21.12
N ALA A 34 6.91 7.28 -21.52
CA ALA A 34 7.88 7.95 -20.66
C ALA A 34 7.46 9.39 -20.33
N VAL A 35 6.98 10.15 -21.34
CA VAL A 35 6.41 11.49 -21.14
C VAL A 35 5.22 11.44 -20.18
N VAL A 36 4.30 10.49 -20.35
CA VAL A 36 3.15 10.30 -19.43
C VAL A 36 3.63 10.05 -18.01
N ASN A 37 4.61 9.16 -17.80
CA ASN A 37 5.15 8.90 -16.46
C ASN A 37 5.82 10.14 -15.85
N ILE A 38 6.53 10.95 -16.64
CA ILE A 38 7.12 12.21 -16.16
C ILE A 38 6.02 13.19 -15.75
N ILE A 39 4.98 13.39 -16.56
CA ILE A 39 3.84 14.26 -16.24
C ILE A 39 3.15 13.79 -14.95
N LEU A 40 2.88 12.48 -14.82
CA LEU A 40 2.31 11.91 -13.60
C LEU A 40 3.22 12.15 -12.39
N GLY A 41 4.53 11.95 -12.55
CA GLY A 41 5.51 12.20 -11.50
C GLY A 41 5.57 13.67 -11.06
N LEU A 42 5.49 14.62 -12.00
CA LEU A 42 5.45 16.04 -11.69
C LEU A 42 4.14 16.43 -10.97
N GLY A 43 3.02 15.84 -11.36
CA GLY A 43 1.72 16.06 -10.72
C GLY A 43 1.53 15.30 -9.39
N THR A 44 2.43 14.38 -9.04
CA THR A 44 2.34 13.60 -7.80
C THR A 44 2.95 14.39 -6.64
N SER A 45 2.12 14.79 -5.67
CA SER A 45 2.59 15.46 -4.46
C SER A 45 3.58 14.61 -3.65
N ALA A 46 4.46 15.28 -2.90
CA ALA A 46 5.29 14.61 -1.91
C ALA A 46 4.39 13.98 -0.83
N SER A 47 4.78 12.80 -0.34
CA SER A 47 4.05 12.19 0.77
C SER A 47 4.40 12.94 2.04
N PRO A 48 3.41 13.44 2.81
CA PRO A 48 3.65 14.19 4.05
C PRO A 48 4.22 13.30 5.17
N GLY A 49 4.11 11.97 5.03
CA GLY A 49 4.73 11.04 5.95
C GLY A 49 3.86 10.72 7.17
N LEU A 50 4.46 10.79 8.34
CA LEU A 50 3.77 10.69 9.62
C LEU A 50 3.65 12.08 10.24
N GLU A 51 2.43 12.48 10.60
CA GLU A 51 2.16 13.77 11.21
C GLU A 51 1.56 13.59 12.59
N THR A 52 2.24 14.15 13.59
CA THR A 52 1.86 14.07 15.00
C THR A 52 1.17 15.37 15.40
N GLN A 53 -0.05 15.30 15.93
CA GLN A 53 -0.87 16.48 16.26
C GLN A 53 -1.00 17.49 15.10
N PRO A 54 -1.60 17.10 13.96
CA PRO A 54 -1.90 18.08 12.91
C PRO A 54 -2.87 19.16 13.45
N GLU A 55 -2.83 20.36 12.85
CA GLU A 55 -3.47 21.59 13.38
C GLU A 55 -4.94 21.46 13.80
N SER A 56 -5.67 20.46 13.29
CA SER A 56 -6.98 20.11 13.81
C SER A 56 -6.87 19.44 15.19
N GLY A 57 -7.19 20.16 16.26
CA GLY A 57 -7.01 19.75 17.66
C GLY A 57 -7.74 18.48 18.16
N ARG A 58 -8.31 17.64 17.27
CA ARG A 58 -8.90 16.32 17.59
C ARG A 58 -8.12 15.14 17.01
N ILE A 59 -7.15 15.39 16.13
CA ILE A 59 -6.32 14.35 15.52
C ILE A 59 -5.03 14.23 16.33
N ARG A 60 -4.75 13.03 16.82
CA ARG A 60 -3.53 12.73 17.58
C ARG A 60 -2.39 12.31 16.68
N LEU A 61 -2.71 11.60 15.60
CA LEU A 61 -1.75 11.04 14.68
C LEU A 61 -2.41 10.84 13.32
N ALA A 62 -1.78 11.32 12.26
CA ALA A 62 -2.16 11.04 10.89
C ALA A 62 -0.98 10.37 10.19
N MET A 63 -1.25 9.25 9.53
CA MET A 63 -0.28 8.54 8.70
C MET A 63 -0.76 8.57 7.26
N ASP A 64 0.13 9.02 6.39
CA ASP A 64 -0.15 9.19 4.97
C ASP A 64 -0.60 7.89 4.29
N ARG A 65 -0.09 6.73 4.73
CA ARG A 65 -0.32 5.46 4.04
C ARG A 65 -0.32 4.26 4.98
N GLY A 66 -1.49 3.62 5.08
CA GLY A 66 -1.70 2.28 5.61
C GLY A 66 -2.31 1.36 4.55
N VAL A 67 -1.86 0.12 4.48
CA VAL A 67 -2.35 -0.90 3.55
C VAL A 67 -3.11 -1.95 4.33
N VAL A 68 -4.39 -2.13 3.98
CA VAL A 68 -5.21 -3.24 4.48
C VAL A 68 -5.50 -4.15 3.31
N ARG A 69 -4.97 -5.38 3.36
CA ARG A 69 -4.96 -6.33 2.24
C ARG A 69 -4.30 -5.70 1.01
N ALA A 70 -5.10 -5.28 0.02
CA ALA A 70 -4.65 -4.62 -1.21
C ALA A 70 -5.18 -3.19 -1.35
N THR A 71 -5.90 -2.67 -0.36
CA THR A 71 -6.49 -1.32 -0.40
C THR A 71 -5.61 -0.37 0.41
N ILE A 72 -5.35 0.81 -0.16
CA ILE A 72 -4.54 1.85 0.47
C ILE A 72 -5.47 2.83 1.18
N TYR A 73 -5.13 3.12 2.42
CA TYR A 73 -5.84 4.04 3.31
C TYR A 73 -4.87 5.12 3.83
N GLN A 74 -5.40 6.29 4.17
CA GLN A 74 -4.78 7.23 5.10
C GLN A 74 -5.30 6.87 6.49
N VAL A 75 -4.41 6.76 7.46
CA VAL A 75 -4.76 6.28 8.80
C VAL A 75 -4.79 7.46 9.75
N VAL A 76 -5.93 7.72 10.37
CA VAL A 76 -6.15 8.88 11.22
C VAL A 76 -6.58 8.41 12.60
N PHE A 77 -5.75 8.67 13.61
CA PHE A 77 -6.07 8.43 15.01
C PHE A 77 -6.67 9.71 15.59
N LEU A 78 -7.95 9.65 15.92
CA LEU A 78 -8.67 10.69 16.65
C LEU A 78 -8.60 10.42 18.15
N ASP A 79 -9.19 11.28 18.96
CA ASP A 79 -9.21 11.11 20.43
C ASP A 79 -9.85 9.81 20.91
N SER A 80 -10.90 9.34 20.24
CA SER A 80 -11.72 8.19 20.68
C SER A 80 -11.86 7.08 19.66
N LYS A 81 -11.34 7.28 18.44
CA LYS A 81 -11.54 6.35 17.32
C LYS A 81 -10.40 6.40 16.30
N LEU A 82 -10.25 5.31 15.58
CA LEU A 82 -9.40 5.18 14.41
C LEU A 82 -10.26 5.28 13.14
N VAL A 83 -9.84 6.11 12.20
CA VAL A 83 -10.47 6.22 10.87
C VAL A 83 -9.45 5.89 9.80
N LEU A 84 -9.78 4.90 8.97
CA LEU A 84 -9.03 4.51 7.79
C LEU A 84 -9.74 5.11 6.57
N LYS A 85 -9.20 6.22 6.06
CA LYS A 85 -9.71 6.94 4.89
C LYS A 85 -9.27 6.26 3.61
N ARG A 86 -10.19 5.74 2.81
CA ARG A 86 -9.84 4.96 1.61
C ARG A 86 -9.25 5.85 0.55
N LEU A 87 -7.96 5.69 0.25
CA LEU A 87 -7.28 6.41 -0.82
C LEU A 87 -7.38 5.68 -2.16
N SER A 88 -7.14 4.36 -2.16
CA SER A 88 -7.14 3.57 -3.39
C SER A 88 -7.64 2.16 -3.14
N SER A 89 -8.43 1.63 -4.08
CA SER A 89 -9.03 0.30 -3.99
C SER A 89 -8.12 -0.80 -4.51
N ALA A 90 -8.36 -2.05 -4.08
CA ALA A 90 -7.73 -3.24 -4.68
C ALA A 90 -7.80 -3.28 -6.22
N ARG A 91 -8.90 -2.76 -6.81
CA ARG A 91 -9.04 -2.68 -8.28
C ARG A 91 -8.01 -1.72 -8.89
N VAL A 92 -7.77 -0.60 -8.24
CA VAL A 92 -6.82 0.42 -8.72
C VAL A 92 -5.38 0.01 -8.40
N THR A 93 -5.13 -0.68 -7.29
CA THR A 93 -3.78 -1.09 -6.88
C THR A 93 -3.27 -2.35 -7.56
N ILE A 94 -4.14 -3.29 -7.92
CA ILE A 94 -3.75 -4.56 -8.53
C ILE A 94 -4.21 -4.64 -9.98
N ILE A 95 -5.52 -4.46 -10.23
CA ILE A 95 -6.10 -4.74 -11.55
C ILE A 95 -5.61 -3.73 -12.59
N LEU A 96 -5.53 -2.44 -12.24
CA LEU A 96 -5.07 -1.42 -13.18
C LEU A 96 -3.63 -1.65 -13.67
N PRO A 97 -2.60 -1.83 -12.82
CA PRO A 97 -1.26 -2.19 -13.29
C PRO A 97 -1.21 -3.48 -14.10
N LEU A 98 -1.96 -4.50 -13.69
CA LEU A 98 -2.01 -5.78 -14.39
C LEU A 98 -2.60 -5.63 -15.79
N MET A 99 -3.73 -4.93 -15.94
CA MET A 99 -4.36 -4.71 -17.25
C MET A 99 -3.47 -3.92 -18.19
N LEU A 100 -2.77 -2.91 -17.70
CA LEU A 100 -1.82 -2.15 -18.52
C LEU A 100 -0.59 -2.99 -18.87
N ALA A 101 -0.11 -3.86 -17.99
CA ALA A 101 0.97 -4.79 -18.31
C ALA A 101 0.55 -5.80 -19.39
N ILE A 102 -0.66 -6.36 -19.32
CA ILE A 102 -1.20 -7.25 -20.36
C ILE A 102 -1.31 -6.50 -21.69
N LEU A 103 -1.90 -5.30 -21.70
CA LEU A 103 -2.00 -4.50 -22.93
C LEU A 103 -0.62 -4.15 -23.50
N GLY A 104 0.34 -3.81 -22.65
CA GLY A 104 1.70 -3.55 -23.07
C GLY A 104 2.40 -4.79 -23.65
N PHE A 105 2.13 -5.97 -23.07
CA PHE A 105 2.66 -7.23 -23.57
C PHE A 105 2.25 -7.51 -25.01
N GLU A 106 1.01 -7.23 -25.38
CA GLU A 106 0.53 -7.39 -26.76
C GLU A 106 1.26 -6.47 -27.77
N ILE A 107 1.81 -5.34 -27.32
CA ILE A 107 2.47 -4.35 -28.20
C ILE A 107 3.97 -4.63 -28.34
N LEU A 108 4.68 -4.88 -27.23
CA LEU A 108 6.15 -5.00 -27.19
C LEU A 108 6.63 -6.16 -26.30
N PHE A 109 5.82 -7.19 -26.11
CA PHE A 109 6.14 -8.36 -25.30
C PHE A 109 6.59 -7.95 -23.88
N ILE A 110 7.68 -8.52 -23.36
CA ILE A 110 8.19 -8.22 -22.02
C ILE A 110 8.46 -6.72 -21.81
N VAL A 111 9.01 -6.02 -22.80
CA VAL A 111 9.33 -4.58 -22.67
C VAL A 111 8.04 -3.78 -22.49
N GLY A 112 7.03 -4.06 -23.31
CA GLY A 112 5.74 -3.41 -23.19
C GLY A 112 5.02 -3.77 -21.89
N ALA A 113 5.12 -5.01 -21.41
CA ALA A 113 4.55 -5.42 -20.14
C ALA A 113 5.14 -4.64 -18.94
N LEU A 114 6.46 -4.47 -18.92
CA LEU A 114 7.15 -3.68 -17.91
C LEU A 114 6.72 -2.21 -17.96
N MET A 115 6.67 -1.62 -19.16
CA MET A 115 6.18 -0.25 -19.36
C MET A 115 4.75 -0.06 -18.88
N GLY A 116 3.86 -0.99 -19.22
CA GLY A 116 2.46 -0.99 -18.80
C GLY A 116 2.32 -1.08 -17.27
N GLY A 117 3.04 -2.01 -16.64
CA GLY A 117 3.05 -2.17 -15.19
C GLY A 117 3.56 -0.93 -14.45
N ILE A 118 4.69 -0.35 -14.91
CA ILE A 118 5.24 0.90 -14.35
C ILE A 118 4.22 2.03 -14.49
N THR A 119 3.62 2.19 -15.66
CA THR A 119 2.64 3.26 -15.92
C THR A 119 1.39 3.11 -15.05
N GLY A 120 0.90 1.88 -14.88
CA GLY A 120 -0.22 1.61 -13.99
C GLY A 120 0.09 1.89 -12.53
N PHE A 121 1.30 1.56 -12.08
CA PHE A 121 1.76 1.95 -10.75
C PHE A 121 1.83 3.47 -10.59
N SER A 122 2.43 4.18 -11.54
CA SER A 122 2.53 5.64 -11.54
C SER A 122 1.15 6.30 -11.48
N LEU A 123 0.20 5.81 -12.28
CA LEU A 123 -1.17 6.31 -12.31
C LEU A 123 -1.89 6.03 -10.99
N GLN A 124 -1.75 4.83 -10.43
CA GLN A 124 -2.32 4.51 -9.11
C GLN A 124 -1.78 5.45 -8.04
N GLU A 125 -0.46 5.69 -7.98
CA GLU A 125 0.15 6.60 -7.03
C GLU A 125 -0.38 8.04 -7.21
N PHE A 126 -0.43 8.54 -8.44
CA PHE A 126 -0.99 9.86 -8.73
C PHE A 126 -2.44 10.00 -8.25
N LEU A 127 -3.30 9.03 -8.57
CA LEU A 127 -4.71 9.03 -8.14
C LEU A 127 -4.84 8.96 -6.61
N THR A 128 -3.98 8.17 -5.96
CA THR A 128 -3.95 8.02 -4.49
C THR A 128 -3.61 9.35 -3.82
N GLN A 129 -2.58 10.05 -4.32
CA GLN A 129 -2.17 11.36 -3.79
C GLN A 129 -3.21 12.44 -4.08
N ARG A 130 -3.81 12.45 -5.28
CA ARG A 130 -4.86 13.41 -5.61
C ARG A 130 -6.09 13.25 -4.70
N LYS A 131 -6.48 12.01 -4.39
CA LYS A 131 -7.58 11.76 -3.45
C LYS A 131 -7.24 12.20 -2.03
N ARG A 132 -6.01 11.99 -1.59
CA ARG A 132 -5.52 12.46 -0.28
C ARG A 132 -5.62 13.99 -0.18
N ASN A 133 -5.02 14.70 -1.13
CA ASN A 133 -5.05 16.17 -1.14
C ASN A 133 -6.48 16.70 -1.10
N LYS A 134 -7.42 16.04 -1.78
CA LYS A 134 -8.85 16.37 -1.73
C LYS A 134 -9.43 16.20 -0.32
N ILE A 135 -9.15 15.10 0.36
CA ILE A 135 -9.63 14.84 1.73
C ILE A 135 -9.09 15.88 2.71
N GLU A 136 -7.81 16.24 2.56
CA GLU A 136 -7.14 17.26 3.39
C GLU A 136 -7.71 18.66 3.11
N SER A 137 -7.83 19.06 1.83
CA SER A 137 -8.37 20.37 1.46
C SER A 137 -9.82 20.57 1.86
N GLU A 138 -10.62 19.50 1.87
CA GLU A 138 -12.02 19.54 2.27
C GLU A 138 -12.21 19.34 3.79
N MET A 139 -11.12 19.27 4.58
CA MET A 139 -11.13 19.00 6.03
C MET A 139 -11.95 17.75 6.42
N GLN A 140 -11.99 16.75 5.53
CA GLN A 140 -12.81 15.55 5.70
C GLN A 140 -12.10 14.43 6.48
N LEU A 141 -10.96 14.70 7.12
CA LEU A 141 -10.20 13.71 7.87
C LEU A 141 -11.01 13.07 9.02
N SER A 142 -11.95 13.82 9.60
CA SER A 142 -12.78 13.38 10.73
C SER A 142 -14.15 12.81 10.34
N SER A 143 -14.62 13.05 9.12
CA SER A 143 -15.88 12.49 8.60
C SER A 143 -15.69 11.04 8.17
N VAL A 144 -16.76 10.29 7.89
CA VAL A 144 -16.67 8.92 7.38
C VAL A 144 -17.41 8.85 6.05
N GLY A 145 -16.69 8.44 4.99
CA GLY A 145 -17.19 8.33 3.64
C GLY A 145 -17.38 6.89 3.18
N LYS A 146 -17.82 6.72 1.92
CA LYS A 146 -18.07 5.40 1.34
C LYS A 146 -16.78 4.58 1.21
N GLY A 147 -16.73 3.46 1.95
CA GLY A 147 -15.60 2.52 1.94
C GLY A 147 -14.45 2.89 2.86
N ASP A 148 -14.62 3.94 3.68
CA ASP A 148 -13.78 4.20 4.84
C ASP A 148 -14.09 3.17 5.93
N ILE A 149 -13.14 2.91 6.83
CA ILE A 149 -13.34 2.03 7.98
C ILE A 149 -13.20 2.88 9.24
N GLU A 150 -14.21 2.84 10.10
CA GLU A 150 -14.21 3.48 11.42
C GLU A 150 -14.18 2.42 12.51
N ILE A 151 -13.29 2.60 13.49
CA ILE A 151 -13.15 1.70 14.64
C ILE A 151 -13.08 2.53 15.91
N SER A 152 -14.06 2.34 16.80
CA SER A 152 -14.03 2.93 18.14
C SER A 152 -12.95 2.27 19.00
N TYR A 153 -12.25 3.06 19.84
CA TYR A 153 -11.26 2.49 20.78
C TYR A 153 -11.92 1.64 21.88
N GLY A 154 -13.21 1.85 22.15
CA GLY A 154 -13.99 1.02 23.07
C GLY A 154 -14.09 -0.43 22.58
N ASP A 155 -14.25 -0.61 21.27
CA ASP A 155 -14.44 -1.90 20.60
C ASP A 155 -13.16 -2.73 20.46
N LEU A 156 -12.00 -2.12 20.69
CA LEU A 156 -10.71 -2.79 20.56
C LEU A 156 -10.38 -3.51 21.86
N LEU A 157 -10.10 -4.81 21.76
CA LEU A 157 -9.54 -5.58 22.87
C LEU A 157 -8.06 -5.27 23.04
N GLU A 158 -7.32 -5.29 21.94
CA GLU A 158 -5.87 -5.20 21.95
C GLU A 158 -5.35 -4.53 20.67
N VAL A 159 -4.28 -3.75 20.82
CA VAL A 159 -3.56 -3.11 19.72
C VAL A 159 -2.11 -3.56 19.77
N LYS A 160 -1.66 -4.29 18.75
CA LYS A 160 -0.28 -4.78 18.65
C LYS A 160 0.46 -4.08 17.53
N LEU A 161 1.67 -3.63 17.84
CA LEU A 161 2.60 -3.12 16.84
C LEU A 161 3.73 -4.14 16.67
N ALA A 162 3.90 -4.66 15.46
CA ALA A 162 4.97 -5.59 15.14
C ALA A 162 5.60 -5.24 13.79
N LYS A 163 6.91 -4.96 13.80
CA LYS A 163 7.66 -4.52 12.62
C LYS A 163 6.91 -3.35 11.95
N SER A 164 6.43 -3.53 10.72
CA SER A 164 5.77 -2.51 9.93
C SER A 164 4.25 -2.71 9.82
N ARG A 165 3.65 -3.38 10.80
CA ARG A 165 2.21 -3.69 10.85
C ARG A 165 1.60 -3.36 12.20
N LEU A 166 0.39 -2.81 12.14
CA LEU A 166 -0.48 -2.55 13.28
C LEU A 166 -1.63 -3.54 13.22
N TYR A 167 -1.77 -4.34 14.26
CA TYR A 167 -2.84 -5.30 14.43
C TYR A 167 -3.85 -4.73 15.42
N LEU A 168 -5.10 -4.67 14.98
CA LEU A 168 -6.24 -4.20 15.76
C LEU A 168 -7.11 -5.43 16.02
N VAL A 169 -7.12 -5.88 17.27
CA VAL A 169 -7.86 -7.07 17.71
C VAL A 169 -9.21 -6.62 18.26
N LYS A 170 -10.28 -7.11 17.64
CA LYS A 170 -11.66 -7.04 18.14
C LYS A 170 -12.14 -8.45 18.46
N ASP A 171 -13.19 -8.59 19.27
CA ASP A 171 -13.75 -9.91 19.66
C ASP A 171 -14.00 -10.84 18.47
N THR A 172 -14.40 -10.29 17.32
CA THR A 172 -14.86 -11.05 16.16
C THR A 172 -13.88 -11.08 14.99
N TYR A 173 -12.88 -10.20 14.94
CA TYR A 173 -11.92 -10.18 13.83
C TYR A 173 -10.61 -9.45 14.16
N LEU A 174 -9.58 -9.82 13.40
CA LEU A 174 -8.27 -9.19 13.40
C LEU A 174 -8.12 -8.30 12.16
N LEU A 175 -7.83 -7.01 12.36
CA LEU A 175 -7.49 -6.10 11.27
C LEU A 175 -5.99 -5.77 11.29
N SER A 176 -5.29 -6.09 10.20
CA SER A 176 -3.87 -5.74 10.02
C SER A 176 -3.73 -4.57 9.05
N VAL A 177 -3.04 -3.52 9.51
CA VAL A 177 -2.68 -2.33 8.73
C VAL A 177 -1.17 -2.32 8.54
N GLY A 178 -0.69 -2.49 7.32
CA GLY A 178 0.74 -2.39 6.98
C GLY A 178 1.15 -0.97 6.62
N PHE A 179 2.36 -0.56 6.95
CA PHE A 179 2.91 0.76 6.63
C PHE A 179 4.43 0.68 6.43
N PRO A 180 5.09 1.74 5.95
CA PRO A 180 6.55 1.79 5.87
C PRO A 180 7.20 1.55 7.25
N GLY A 181 8.23 0.68 7.32
CA GLY A 181 8.82 0.26 8.59
C GLY A 181 9.35 1.39 9.48
N ARG A 182 9.78 2.52 8.88
CA ARG A 182 10.24 3.72 9.58
C ARG A 182 9.18 4.27 10.55
N TYR A 183 7.90 4.21 10.16
CA TYR A 183 6.83 4.76 11.01
C TYR A 183 6.60 3.96 12.27
N SER A 184 6.99 2.67 12.33
CA SER A 184 6.76 1.87 13.54
C SER A 184 7.43 2.45 14.78
N GLN A 185 8.65 2.98 14.63
CA GLN A 185 9.43 3.52 15.73
C GLN A 185 8.81 4.82 16.24
N GLU A 186 8.41 5.70 15.31
CA GLU A 186 7.81 7.00 15.60
C GLU A 186 6.39 6.86 16.19
N MET A 187 5.60 5.89 15.70
CA MET A 187 4.23 5.66 16.17
C MET A 187 4.18 4.98 17.54
N ARG A 188 5.18 4.16 17.90
CA ARG A 188 5.20 3.39 19.16
C ARG A 188 4.86 4.22 20.41
N PRO A 189 5.54 5.34 20.71
CA PRO A 189 5.23 6.14 21.91
C PRO A 189 3.82 6.75 21.86
N ILE A 190 3.34 7.12 20.68
CA ILE A 190 2.03 7.75 20.50
C ILE A 190 0.91 6.74 20.70
N LEU A 191 1.04 5.55 20.09
CA LEU A 191 0.09 4.45 20.25
C LEU A 191 0.05 3.96 21.71
N ALA A 192 1.19 3.90 22.38
CA ALA A 192 1.25 3.58 23.81
C ALA A 192 0.48 4.62 24.65
N ASN A 193 0.56 5.91 24.30
CA ASN A 193 -0.19 6.96 25.00
C ASN A 193 -1.71 6.90 24.70
N ILE A 194 -2.10 6.62 23.45
CA ILE A 194 -3.51 6.54 23.03
C ILE A 194 -4.20 5.32 23.65
N PHE A 195 -3.58 4.14 23.55
CA PHE A 195 -4.22 2.88 23.91
C PHE A 195 -3.84 2.36 25.31
N LYS A 196 -2.81 2.95 25.94
CA LYS A 196 -2.35 2.64 27.30
C LYS A 196 -2.24 1.12 27.53
N SER A 197 -3.06 0.57 28.42
CA SER A 197 -3.07 -0.85 28.78
C SER A 197 -3.44 -1.80 27.64
N LYS A 198 -4.13 -1.32 26.60
CA LYS A 198 -4.48 -2.12 25.42
C LYS A 198 -3.34 -2.25 24.41
N PHE A 199 -2.26 -1.48 24.55
CA PHE A 199 -1.13 -1.48 23.63
C PHE A 199 -0.09 -2.53 24.03
N LYS A 200 0.31 -3.39 23.09
CA LYS A 200 1.47 -4.28 23.26
C LYS A 200 2.48 -4.07 22.16
N THR A 201 3.75 -3.93 22.54
CA THR A 201 4.86 -3.95 21.57
C THR A 201 5.55 -5.30 21.59
N THR A 202 5.94 -5.73 20.40
CA THR A 202 6.39 -7.07 20.16
C THR A 202 7.91 -7.19 20.25
N GLU A 203 8.45 -7.11 21.47
CA GLU A 203 9.71 -7.79 21.83
C GLU A 203 9.43 -9.14 22.51
N SER A 204 8.15 -9.51 22.68
CA SER A 204 7.70 -10.72 23.39
C SER A 204 7.03 -11.80 22.53
N VAL A 205 6.96 -11.66 21.20
CA VAL A 205 6.32 -12.65 20.30
C VAL A 205 7.38 -13.47 19.57
N ARG A 206 8.06 -14.34 20.30
CA ARG A 206 8.61 -15.58 19.72
C ARG A 206 7.56 -16.70 19.66
N THR A 207 6.36 -16.47 20.20
CA THR A 207 5.34 -17.51 20.43
C THR A 207 4.13 -17.48 19.48
N THR A 208 3.95 -16.43 18.66
CA THR A 208 2.79 -16.35 17.74
C THR A 208 3.18 -16.57 16.27
N GLU A 209 4.40 -16.20 15.86
CA GLU A 209 4.94 -16.57 14.53
C GLU A 209 5.17 -18.11 14.41
N ALA A 210 5.32 -18.82 15.54
CA ALA A 210 5.36 -20.29 15.56
C ALA A 210 4.00 -20.94 15.30
N SER A 211 2.90 -20.30 15.73
CA SER A 211 1.55 -20.86 15.60
C SER A 211 0.93 -20.60 14.22
N GLU A 212 1.30 -19.52 13.52
CA GLU A 212 0.90 -19.33 12.10
C GLU A 212 1.65 -20.28 11.15
N LYS A 213 2.93 -20.57 11.42
CA LYS A 213 3.68 -21.55 10.61
C LYS A 213 3.23 -23.00 10.86
N GLU A 214 2.90 -23.36 12.11
CA GLU A 214 2.43 -24.71 12.43
C GLU A 214 1.01 -24.98 11.90
N ASN A 215 0.18 -23.96 11.73
CA ASN A 215 -1.18 -24.09 11.16
C ASN A 215 -1.19 -24.14 9.61
N GLU A 216 -0.15 -23.63 8.95
CA GLU A 216 0.05 -23.84 7.51
C GLU A 216 0.72 -25.19 7.19
N GLU A 217 1.61 -25.69 8.05
CA GLU A 217 2.28 -26.99 7.86
C GLU A 217 1.35 -28.19 8.17
N SER A 218 0.39 -28.01 9.08
CA SER A 218 -0.59 -29.04 9.44
C SER A 218 -1.76 -29.21 8.44
N GLN A 219 -1.90 -28.31 7.46
CA GLN A 219 -2.89 -28.47 6.37
C GLN A 219 -2.32 -29.11 5.10
N HIS A 220 -1.02 -29.46 5.05
CA HIS A 220 -0.39 -30.03 3.86
C HIS A 220 0.38 -31.34 4.05
N THR A 221 0.01 -32.14 5.06
CA THR A 221 0.56 -33.49 5.23
C THR A 221 -0.52 -34.56 5.40
N ARG A 222 -1.02 -35.08 4.26
CA ARG A 222 -1.22 -36.53 3.97
C ARG A 222 -2.15 -36.74 2.78
N SER A 223 -1.56 -37.05 1.62
CA SER A 223 -2.17 -38.03 0.71
C SER A 223 -1.04 -38.82 0.07
N ASP A 224 -0.78 -39.97 0.68
CA ASP A 224 0.13 -41.00 0.23
C ASP A 224 -0.72 -42.07 -0.47
N ARG A 225 -0.42 -42.35 -1.75
CA ARG A 225 -0.56 -43.63 -2.48
C ARG A 225 -0.94 -43.45 -3.95
N GLY A 226 -0.08 -43.97 -4.82
CA GLY A 226 -0.41 -44.21 -6.22
C GLY A 226 0.78 -44.69 -7.04
N LYS A 227 1.36 -45.83 -6.68
CA LYS A 227 2.34 -46.55 -7.50
C LYS A 227 1.76 -46.81 -8.90
N PHE A 228 2.47 -46.44 -9.95
CA PHE A 228 2.31 -47.02 -11.29
C PHE A 228 3.60 -47.77 -11.65
N PRO A 229 3.52 -49.07 -12.00
CA PRO A 229 4.68 -49.78 -12.51
C PRO A 229 4.85 -49.50 -14.01
N CYS A 230 6.11 -49.37 -14.41
CA CYS A 230 6.53 -49.31 -15.80
C CYS A 230 6.11 -50.58 -16.57
N ARG A 231 5.60 -50.36 -17.79
CA ARG A 231 6.00 -51.14 -18.97
C ARG A 231 5.86 -50.28 -20.21
#